data_AF-A0A959CBZ7-F1
#
_entry.id   AF-A0A959CBZ7-F1
#
_cell.length_a   1.000
_cell.length_b   1.000
_cell.length_c   1.000
_cell.angle_alpha   90.00
_cell.angle_beta   90.00
_cell.angle_gamma   90.00
#
_symmetry.space_group_name_H-M   'P 1'
#
loop_
_entity.id
_entity.type
_entity.pdbx_description
1 polymer ?
#
loop_
_entity_poly.entity_id
_entity_poly.type
_entity_poly.pdbx_seq_one_letter_code
_entity_poly.pdbx_strand_id
1 'polypeptide(L)'
;YFGGNGGVLYFDPKEIGLRHSGAAPEVLITEFSLFDNFASPDGDREPMYRNIWDIPEIRLAHDQDIFTFRFAALDFLYPEGNRHKFILEGYDREWRYAGLEPVASYAKVPPGTYTFR
;
A
#
# COMPACT_ATOMS: atom_id res chain seq x y z
N TYR A 1 15.50 33.29 -0.07
CA TYR A 1 15.89 33.29 -1.50
C TYR A 1 16.90 32.18 -1.71
N PHE A 2 16.73 31.37 -2.74
CA PHE A 2 17.64 30.29 -3.16
C PHE A 2 18.01 30.50 -4.63
N GLY A 3 19.29 30.52 -4.97
CA GLY A 3 19.77 30.75 -6.34
C GLY A 3 20.12 29.45 -7.06
N GLY A 4 19.81 29.37 -8.36
CA GLY A 4 20.16 28.24 -9.22
C GLY A 4 20.38 28.65 -10.68
N ASN A 5 20.73 27.69 -11.54
CA ASN A 5 21.12 27.93 -12.94
C ASN A 5 19.99 28.53 -13.83
N GLY A 6 18.76 28.63 -13.30
CA GLY A 6 17.59 29.21 -13.95
C GLY A 6 17.02 30.47 -13.27
N GLY A 7 17.73 31.07 -12.31
CA GLY A 7 17.31 32.30 -11.63
C GLY A 7 17.26 32.19 -10.10
N VAL A 8 16.51 33.10 -9.47
CA VAL A 8 16.36 33.18 -8.01
C VAL A 8 14.96 32.73 -7.61
N LEU A 9 14.88 31.70 -6.78
CA LEU A 9 13.65 31.25 -6.13
C LEU A 9 13.44 32.03 -4.82
N TYR A 10 12.28 32.65 -4.67
CA TYR A 10 11.83 33.27 -3.43
C TYR A 10 10.55 32.59 -2.95
N PHE A 11 10.50 32.30 -1.66
CA PHE A 11 9.28 31.96 -0.96
C PHE A 11 9.33 32.57 0.44
N ASP A 12 8.19 32.98 0.99
CA ASP A 12 8.07 33.36 2.39
C ASP A 12 7.73 32.10 3.21
N PRO A 13 8.62 31.64 4.11
CA PRO A 13 8.35 30.47 4.96
C PRO A 13 7.09 30.61 5.83
N LYS A 14 6.65 31.84 6.14
CA LYS A 14 5.44 32.10 6.95
C LYS A 14 4.16 31.94 6.16
N GLU A 15 4.24 32.04 4.83
CA GLU A 15 3.09 31.85 3.92
C GLU A 15 2.99 30.41 3.41
N ILE A 16 4.02 29.58 3.64
CA ILE A 16 3.90 28.13 3.50
C ILE A 16 3.07 27.62 4.67
N GLY A 17 1.74 27.67 4.51
CA GLY A 17 0.87 26.86 5.33
C GLY A 17 1.32 25.40 5.15
N LEU A 18 1.84 24.78 6.22
CA LEU A 18 1.92 23.33 6.29
C LEU A 18 0.49 22.85 6.11
N ARG A 19 0.10 22.57 4.87
CA ARG A 19 -1.14 21.88 4.56
C ARG A 19 -0.93 20.43 5.00
N HIS A 20 -0.87 20.23 6.31
CA HIS A 20 -1.34 18.99 6.89
C HIS A 20 -2.81 18.97 6.51
N SER A 21 -3.15 18.28 5.42
CA SER A 21 -4.51 17.80 5.23
C SER A 21 -4.84 17.06 6.52
N GLY A 22 -5.66 17.67 7.38
CA GLY A 22 -5.83 17.23 8.78
C GLY A 22 -6.45 15.85 8.93
N ALA A 23 -6.89 15.23 7.83
CA ALA A 23 -7.29 13.85 7.77
C ALA A 23 -6.23 13.05 7.01
N ALA A 24 -5.74 11.97 7.61
CA ALA A 24 -5.02 10.96 6.86
C ALA A 24 -5.95 10.43 5.75
N PRO A 25 -5.45 10.31 4.51
CA PRO A 25 -6.24 9.74 3.43
C PRO A 25 -6.75 8.35 3.80
N GLU A 26 -7.97 8.03 3.37
CA GLU A 26 -8.52 6.68 3.53
C GLU A 26 -7.60 5.68 2.81
N VAL A 27 -7.19 4.65 3.55
CA VAL A 27 -6.35 3.57 3.02
C VAL A 27 -7.26 2.43 2.61
N LEU A 28 -7.01 1.96 1.41
CA LEU A 28 -7.98 1.24 0.64
C LEU A 28 -7.24 0.06 -0.02
N ILE A 29 -7.64 -1.18 0.28
CA ILE A 29 -7.03 -2.38 -0.34
C ILE A 29 -7.61 -2.57 -1.75
N THR A 30 -6.79 -2.33 -2.77
CA THR A 30 -7.20 -2.35 -4.17
C THR A 30 -7.19 -3.75 -4.76
N GLU A 31 -6.32 -4.63 -4.27
CA GLU A 31 -6.11 -5.95 -4.86
C GLU A 31 -5.56 -6.95 -3.85
N PHE A 32 -5.96 -8.21 -4.02
CA PHE A 32 -5.36 -9.37 -3.35
C PHE A 32 -5.07 -10.45 -4.38
N SER A 33 -3.84 -10.96 -4.35
CA SER A 33 -3.36 -12.00 -5.25
C SER A 33 -2.73 -13.15 -4.46
N LEU A 34 -2.91 -14.36 -4.95
CA LEU A 34 -2.12 -15.51 -4.55
C LEU A 34 -0.85 -15.60 -5.41
N PHE A 35 0.22 -16.14 -4.83
CA PHE A 35 1.49 -16.45 -5.51
C PHE A 35 2.21 -15.26 -6.20
N ASP A 36 1.98 -14.02 -5.75
CA ASP A 36 2.69 -12.80 -6.20
C ASP A 36 2.49 -12.45 -7.70
N ASN A 37 1.39 -12.91 -8.31
CA ASN A 37 1.09 -12.68 -9.72
C ASN A 37 0.27 -11.39 -9.97
N PHE A 38 0.92 -10.22 -10.00
CA PHE A 38 0.29 -8.97 -10.47
C PHE A 38 0.32 -8.78 -11.99
N ALA A 39 0.89 -9.71 -12.77
CA ALA A 39 0.98 -9.56 -14.22
C ALA A 39 1.05 -10.89 -15.00
N SER A 40 -0.02 -11.21 -15.74
CA SER A 40 0.10 -11.39 -17.19
C SER A 40 -1.25 -11.32 -17.91
N PRO A 41 -1.30 -10.73 -19.13
CA PRO A 41 -2.45 -10.79 -20.04
C PRO A 41 -2.83 -12.21 -20.49
N ASP A 42 -1.94 -13.18 -20.29
CA ASP A 42 -2.04 -14.54 -20.81
C ASP A 42 -2.53 -15.53 -19.75
N GLY A 43 -3.86 -15.64 -19.66
CA GLY A 43 -4.53 -16.95 -19.64
C GLY A 43 -4.65 -17.74 -18.34
N ASP A 44 -3.58 -17.97 -17.58
CA ASP A 44 -3.61 -19.02 -16.55
C ASP A 44 -3.80 -18.45 -15.14
N ARG A 45 -5.08 -18.41 -14.72
CA ARG A 45 -5.55 -17.67 -13.52
C ARG A 45 -5.53 -18.54 -12.26
N GLU A 46 -4.63 -18.22 -11.34
CA GLU A 46 -4.86 -18.41 -9.91
C GLU A 46 -5.90 -17.39 -9.40
N PRO A 47 -6.51 -17.57 -8.21
CA PRO A 47 -7.56 -16.68 -7.71
C PRO A 47 -7.05 -15.25 -7.54
N MET A 48 -7.35 -14.40 -8.53
CA MET A 48 -7.11 -12.97 -8.49
C MET A 48 -8.42 -12.28 -8.11
N TYR A 49 -8.49 -11.78 -6.88
CA TYR A 49 -9.67 -11.08 -6.39
C TYR A 49 -9.53 -9.59 -6.71
N ARG A 50 -9.96 -9.20 -7.91
CA ARG A 50 -10.14 -7.78 -8.26
C ARG A 50 -11.41 -7.27 -7.60
N ASN A 51 -11.30 -6.19 -6.81
CA ASN A 51 -12.36 -5.59 -5.98
C ASN A 51 -12.62 -6.31 -4.65
N ILE A 52 -11.65 -6.27 -3.73
CA ILE A 52 -11.79 -6.79 -2.37
C ILE A 52 -12.32 -5.75 -1.36
N TRP A 53 -12.76 -4.59 -1.86
CA TRP A 53 -13.28 -3.47 -1.07
C TRP A 53 -14.36 -3.87 -0.04
N ASP A 54 -15.23 -4.80 -0.42
CA ASP A 54 -16.36 -5.27 0.38
C ASP A 54 -16.17 -6.71 0.92
N ILE A 55 -14.94 -7.24 0.89
CA ILE A 55 -14.65 -8.60 1.35
C ILE A 55 -14.07 -8.51 2.78
N PRO A 56 -14.86 -8.83 3.83
CA PRO A 56 -14.40 -8.71 5.20
C PRO A 56 -13.43 -9.83 5.62
N GLU A 57 -13.44 -10.96 4.91
CA GLU A 57 -12.63 -12.14 5.25
C GLU A 57 -12.21 -12.89 3.98
N ILE A 58 -10.93 -13.24 3.88
CA ILE A 58 -10.38 -14.09 2.83
C ILE A 58 -9.96 -15.42 3.47
N ARG A 59 -10.47 -16.52 2.93
CA ARG A 59 -10.12 -17.88 3.38
C ARG A 59 -9.17 -18.52 2.40
N LEU A 60 -7.98 -18.86 2.90
CA LEU A 60 -6.93 -19.50 2.13
C LEU A 60 -6.84 -20.98 2.46
N ALA A 61 -6.61 -21.81 1.45
CA ALA A 61 -6.28 -23.21 1.62
C ALA A 61 -4.85 -23.37 2.17
N HIS A 62 -4.55 -24.54 2.72
CA HIS A 62 -3.26 -24.81 3.38
C HIS A 62 -2.03 -24.66 2.46
N ASP A 63 -2.23 -24.75 1.15
CA ASP A 63 -1.24 -24.65 0.07
C ASP A 63 -1.19 -23.24 -0.54
N GLN A 64 -2.00 -22.30 -0.04
CA GLN A 64 -2.05 -20.89 -0.46
C GLN A 64 -1.34 -20.00 0.56
N ASP A 65 -0.10 -20.35 0.89
CA ASP A 65 0.73 -19.68 1.91
C ASP A 65 1.56 -18.50 1.37
N ILE A 66 1.42 -18.21 0.07
CA ILE A 66 2.02 -17.07 -0.62
C ILE A 66 0.89 -16.17 -1.14
N PHE A 67 0.85 -14.94 -0.65
CA PHE A 67 -0.16 -13.97 -1.03
C PHE A 67 0.35 -12.55 -0.96
N THR A 68 -0.33 -11.63 -1.62
CA THR A 68 0.07 -10.23 -1.67
C THR A 68 -1.13 -9.31 -1.67
N PHE A 69 -1.03 -8.22 -0.89
CA PHE A 69 -1.99 -7.13 -0.87
C PHE A 69 -1.42 -5.94 -1.61
N ARG A 70 -2.22 -5.32 -2.47
CA ARG A 70 -1.98 -3.97 -2.98
C ARG A 70 -2.99 -3.03 -2.34
N PHE A 71 -2.54 -1.88 -1.90
CA PHE A 71 -3.38 -0.86 -1.28
C PHE A 71 -3.07 0.51 -1.86
N ALA A 72 -3.93 1.49 -1.61
CA ALA A 72 -3.72 2.86 -2.02
C ALA A 72 -4.22 3.78 -0.91
N ALA A 73 -3.53 4.89 -0.70
CA ALA A 73 -4.09 6.00 0.04
C ALA A 73 -4.62 7.01 -0.97
N LEU A 74 -5.88 7.40 -0.85
CA LEU A 74 -6.50 8.40 -1.72
C LEU A 74 -6.04 9.82 -1.35
N ASP A 75 -4.77 10.13 -1.60
CA ASP A 75 -4.25 11.51 -1.55
C ASP A 75 -3.76 11.93 -2.95
N PHE A 76 -4.55 12.82 -3.55
CA PHE A 76 -4.37 13.35 -4.89
C PHE A 76 -3.47 14.59 -4.94
N LEU A 77 -3.11 15.18 -3.79
CA LEU A 77 -2.35 16.43 -3.73
C LEU A 77 -0.85 16.17 -3.76
N TYR A 78 -0.37 15.15 -3.04
CA TYR A 78 1.04 14.79 -2.99
C TYR A 78 1.24 13.27 -2.92
N PRO A 79 0.87 12.50 -3.97
CA PRO A 79 0.91 11.04 -3.96
C PRO A 79 2.31 10.48 -3.63
N GLU A 80 3.37 11.12 -4.12
CA GLU A 80 4.77 10.71 -3.89
C GLU A 80 5.29 11.02 -2.48
N GLY A 81 4.60 11.90 -1.75
CA GLY A 81 4.93 12.24 -0.36
C GLY A 81 4.37 11.24 0.66
N ASN A 82 3.50 10.34 0.22
CA ASN A 82 2.82 9.40 1.10
C ASN A 82 3.74 8.26 1.48
N ARG A 83 3.88 8.04 2.79
CA ARG A 83 4.55 6.87 3.35
C ARG A 83 3.50 5.99 4.00
N HIS A 84 3.21 4.87 3.36
CA HIS A 84 2.29 3.88 3.90
C HIS A 84 3.03 2.95 4.84
N LYS A 85 2.34 2.54 5.90
CA LYS A 85 2.77 1.41 6.71
C LYS A 85 1.70 0.33 6.64
N PHE A 86 2.15 -0.90 6.79
CA PHE A 86 1.27 -2.04 6.87
C PHE A 86 1.80 -3.07 7.88
N ILE A 87 0.92 -3.93 8.35
CA ILE A 87 1.23 -5.03 9.26
C ILE A 87 0.25 -6.18 9.05
N LEU A 88 0.76 -7.41 9.11
CA LEU A 88 -0.08 -8.60 9.29
C LEU A 88 -0.05 -9.01 10.75
N GLU A 89 -1.05 -8.58 11.51
CA GLU A 89 -1.18 -8.91 12.93
C GLU A 89 -1.22 -10.43 13.12
N GLY A 90 -0.33 -10.94 13.98
CA GLY A 90 -0.13 -12.38 14.20
C GLY A 90 1.04 -12.98 13.42
N TYR A 91 1.59 -12.28 12.42
CA TYR A 91 2.79 -12.69 11.66
C TYR A 91 3.94 -11.68 11.81
N ASP A 92 3.66 -10.41 11.55
CA ASP A 92 4.64 -9.33 11.68
C ASP A 92 4.81 -8.92 13.15
N ARG A 93 6.06 -8.57 13.53
CA ARG A 93 6.38 -8.06 14.88
C ARG A 93 6.20 -6.56 15.02
N GLU A 94 6.35 -5.84 13.92
CA GLU A 94 6.30 -4.38 13.85
C GLU A 94 5.73 -3.93 12.51
N TRP A 95 5.27 -2.68 12.46
CA TRP A 95 4.79 -2.06 11.23
C TRP A 95 5.91 -1.91 10.21
N ARG A 96 5.67 -2.37 8.98
CA ARG A 96 6.60 -2.21 7.86
C ARG A 96 6.19 -1.03 7.01
N TYR A 97 7.17 -0.32 6.45
CA TYR A 97 6.91 0.73 5.47
C TYR A 97 6.77 0.11 4.08
N ALA A 98 5.78 0.58 3.32
CA ALA A 98 5.74 0.32 1.89
C ALA A 98 6.89 1.03 1.17
N GLY A 99 7.34 0.44 0.07
CA GLY A 99 8.32 1.06 -0.82
C GLY A 99 7.69 2.13 -1.70
N LEU A 100 8.24 2.31 -2.90
CA LEU A 100 7.63 3.15 -3.94
C LEU A 100 6.24 2.67 -4.33
N GLU A 101 6.04 1.35 -4.31
CA GLU A 101 4.74 0.75 -4.53
C GLU A 101 4.09 0.35 -3.20
N PRO A 102 2.79 0.64 -3.00
CA PRO A 102 2.02 0.25 -1.83
C PRO A 102 1.59 -1.23 -1.91
N VAL A 103 2.58 -2.12 -1.80
CA VAL A 103 2.43 -3.57 -1.92
C VAL A 103 2.99 -4.27 -0.68
N ALA A 104 2.28 -5.27 -0.18
CA ALA A 104 2.66 -6.10 0.96
C ALA A 104 2.59 -7.59 0.59
N SER A 105 3.76 -8.18 0.28
CA SER A 105 3.89 -9.60 -0.06
C SER A 105 4.26 -10.43 1.16
N TYR A 106 3.66 -11.61 1.26
CA TYR A 106 3.92 -12.61 2.29
C TYR A 106 4.15 -13.97 1.65
N ALA A 107 5.05 -14.75 2.24
CA ALA A 107 5.37 -16.09 1.79
C ALA A 107 5.51 -17.04 2.98
N LYS A 108 5.07 -18.29 2.78
CA LYS A 108 5.13 -19.36 3.79
C LYS A 108 4.49 -18.97 5.12
N VAL A 109 3.36 -18.26 5.05
CA VAL A 109 2.61 -17.89 6.25
C VAL A 109 1.98 -19.15 6.85
N PRO A 110 2.25 -19.47 8.13
CA PRO A 110 1.64 -20.64 8.76
C PRO A 110 0.11 -20.55 8.78
N PRO A 111 -0.60 -21.69 8.88
CA PRO A 111 -2.05 -21.68 9.06
C PRO A 111 -2.45 -20.93 10.34
N GLY A 112 -3.42 -20.03 10.23
CA GLY A 112 -3.87 -19.20 11.35
C GLY A 112 -4.88 -18.14 10.92
N THR A 113 -5.34 -17.36 11.90
CA THR A 113 -6.17 -16.17 11.68
C THR A 113 -5.30 -14.94 11.81
N TYR A 114 -5.32 -14.08 10.80
CA TYR A 114 -4.51 -12.87 10.72
C TYR A 114 -5.36 -11.67 10.36
N THR A 115 -4.93 -10.49 10.77
CA THR A 115 -5.56 -9.21 10.40
C THR A 115 -4.54 -8.36 9.65
N PHE A 116 -4.85 -8.00 8.41
CA PHE A 116 -4.05 -7.04 7.66
C PHE A 116 -4.48 -5.61 8.00
N ARG A 117 -3.51 -4.72 8.24
CA ARG A 117 -3.73 -3.29 8.51
C ARG A 117 -2.67 -2.43 7.85
#